data_AF-A0A3N4JGP2-F1
#
_entry.id   AF-A0A3N4JGP2-F1
#
_cell.length_a   1.000
_cell.length_b   1.000
_cell.length_c   1.000
_cell.angle_alpha   90.00
_cell.angle_beta   90.00
_cell.angle_gamma   90.00
#
_symmetry.space_group_name_H-M   'P 1'
#
loop_
_entity.id
_entity.type
_entity.pdbx_description
1 polymer ?
#
loop_
_entity_poly.entity_id
_entity_poly.type
_entity_poly.pdbx_seq_one_letter_code
_entity_poly.pdbx_strand_id
1 'polypeptide(L)'
;MALAKGEWHKLPLTLSELCLSSVLRCGQSFRWKASNPGEWTCALNGRILMLRQDESHLHYRVIFPAGTVSKKDDTVELIRDYFNLDINLTKLYEGWGAADAHFLKKAVRFAGIRMLRQDPWENLVSFICSSNNNILRISQMVDKLCTTFGPKLGEVDGHTYHDFPPPGALMGDGTEQTLRELGFGYRAKYISTTARMIAQDRPVGWLDGLRKVDYRDAHEALLELSGVGPKVADCVCLMSLDKTEAVPVDTHVWQIAQRDYGFGRGKHKSLTKATYEAIGDHFRKLWGQEAGWAHSVLFTADLKAFADVKTEEVKVEGVRVEKTTTTKKKTTTTTRKVKTEKIKDEPGDDNGGEGVKPDPALVGDDKENAVEEETVVVQKVVRKAKRSLKLEVGEEGENVSLELEGVTTLAERVKRRRRR
;
A
#
# COMPACT_ATOMS: atom_id res chain seq x y z
N MET A 1 -6.78 38.63 -3.99
CA MET A 1 -6.80 38.61 -2.51
C MET A 1 -6.52 37.18 -2.07
N ALA A 2 -5.47 36.95 -1.29
CA ALA A 2 -5.20 35.63 -0.73
C ALA A 2 -6.37 35.26 0.19
N LEU A 3 -6.96 34.07 0.00
CA LEU A 3 -7.96 33.54 0.92
C LEU A 3 -7.32 33.46 2.31
N ALA A 4 -7.99 33.98 3.34
CA ALA A 4 -7.50 33.90 4.72
C ALA A 4 -7.28 32.42 5.07
N LYS A 5 -6.06 32.08 5.50
CA LYS A 5 -5.72 30.71 5.91
C LYS A 5 -6.56 30.39 7.16
N GLY A 6 -7.49 29.45 7.05
CA GLY A 6 -8.30 28.97 8.18
C GLY A 6 -7.46 28.37 9.31
N GLU A 7 -8.07 28.13 10.47
CA GLU A 7 -7.43 27.47 11.61
C GLU A 7 -7.23 25.97 11.35
N TRP A 8 -6.23 25.36 12.01
CA TRP A 8 -6.06 23.91 12.02
C TRP A 8 -6.89 23.30 13.14
N HIS A 9 -7.71 22.32 12.79
CA HIS A 9 -8.50 21.50 13.71
C HIS A 9 -7.90 20.09 13.77
N LYS A 10 -8.32 19.29 14.76
CA LYS A 10 -7.82 17.93 14.97
C LYS A 10 -8.94 16.93 15.25
N LEU A 11 -8.75 15.71 14.77
CA LEU A 11 -9.61 14.55 15.00
C LEU A 11 -8.72 13.43 15.57
N PRO A 12 -9.08 12.81 16.72
CA PRO A 12 -8.38 11.63 17.21
C PRO A 12 -8.44 10.50 16.18
N LEU A 13 -7.30 10.11 15.66
CA LEU A 13 -7.17 9.07 14.63
C LEU A 13 -5.71 8.60 14.54
N THR A 14 -5.48 7.35 14.94
CA THR A 14 -4.14 6.76 14.97
C THR A 14 -3.65 6.36 13.58
N LEU A 15 -2.34 6.14 13.44
CA LEU A 15 -1.73 5.65 12.19
C LEU A 15 -2.15 4.21 11.82
N SER A 16 -2.63 3.41 12.77
CA SER A 16 -3.17 2.07 12.49
C SER A 16 -4.54 2.15 11.81
N GLU A 17 -5.33 3.19 12.13
CA GLU A 17 -6.64 3.42 11.54
C GLU A 17 -6.56 4.18 10.21
N LEU A 18 -5.62 5.11 10.05
CA LEU A 18 -5.40 5.81 8.77
C LEU A 18 -3.93 6.22 8.63
N CYS A 19 -3.31 5.94 7.50
CA CYS A 19 -2.00 6.47 7.14
C CYS A 19 -2.08 7.29 5.86
N LEU A 20 -2.16 8.63 5.97
CA LEU A 20 -2.30 9.53 4.81
C LEU A 20 -1.21 9.30 3.77
N SER A 21 0.03 9.10 4.24
CA SER A 21 1.20 8.94 3.36
C SER A 21 1.16 7.70 2.48
N SER A 22 0.32 6.72 2.83
CA SER A 22 0.10 5.53 2.02
C SER A 22 -1.21 5.61 1.26
N VAL A 23 -2.32 5.94 1.94
CA VAL A 23 -3.66 5.98 1.34
C VAL A 23 -3.74 6.98 0.19
N LEU A 24 -3.19 8.19 0.35
CA LEU A 24 -3.29 9.24 -0.66
C LEU A 24 -2.33 9.07 -1.85
N ARG A 25 -1.50 8.02 -1.84
CA ARG A 25 -0.52 7.71 -2.89
C ARG A 25 -0.70 6.33 -3.51
N CYS A 26 -1.59 5.50 -2.96
CA CYS A 26 -1.78 4.12 -3.40
C CYS A 26 -2.71 3.98 -4.62
N GLY A 27 -3.10 5.09 -5.28
CA GLY A 27 -3.88 5.05 -6.51
C GLY A 27 -5.39 4.85 -6.32
N GLN A 28 -5.90 5.08 -5.10
CA GLN A 28 -7.35 5.15 -4.85
C GLN A 28 -7.95 6.48 -5.36
N SER A 29 -7.33 7.60 -4.99
CA SER A 29 -7.64 8.95 -5.46
C SER A 29 -6.42 9.57 -6.14
N PHE A 30 -6.66 10.47 -7.08
CA PHE A 30 -5.63 11.13 -7.89
C PHE A 30 -5.60 12.65 -7.72
N ARG A 31 -6.37 13.17 -6.74
CA ARG A 31 -6.61 14.60 -6.52
C ARG A 31 -5.76 15.22 -5.41
N TRP A 32 -5.23 14.39 -4.51
CA TRP A 32 -4.42 14.83 -3.38
C TRP A 32 -3.01 15.22 -3.81
N LYS A 33 -2.62 16.46 -3.52
CA LYS A 33 -1.28 17.00 -3.79
C LYS A 33 -0.49 17.10 -2.48
N ALA A 34 0.75 16.64 -2.48
CA ALA A 34 1.68 16.88 -1.38
C ALA A 34 2.18 18.34 -1.46
N SER A 35 1.44 19.25 -0.83
CA SER A 35 1.68 20.70 -0.91
C SER A 35 2.90 21.14 -0.11
N ASN A 36 3.12 20.51 1.05
CA ASN A 36 4.29 20.68 1.91
C ASN A 36 4.73 19.32 2.48
N PRO A 37 5.95 19.20 3.06
CA PRO A 37 6.37 17.96 3.72
C PRO A 37 5.39 17.52 4.82
N GLY A 38 4.64 16.43 4.56
CA GLY A 38 3.64 15.90 5.48
C GLY A 38 2.26 16.53 5.40
N GLU A 39 2.05 17.50 4.50
CA GLU A 39 0.74 18.13 4.26
C GLU A 39 0.20 17.75 2.87
N TRP A 40 -1.11 17.54 2.83
CA TRP A 40 -1.86 17.11 1.66
C TRP A 40 -2.99 18.10 1.38
N THR A 41 -3.14 18.54 0.14
CA THR A 41 -4.21 19.47 -0.24
C THR A 41 -5.04 18.89 -1.38
N CYS A 42 -6.37 19.02 -1.28
CA CYS A 42 -7.33 18.58 -2.30
C CYS A 42 -8.49 19.58 -2.40
N ALA A 43 -9.01 19.79 -3.61
CA ALA A 43 -10.34 20.37 -3.79
C ALA A 43 -11.37 19.23 -3.72
N LEU A 44 -12.31 19.31 -2.77
CA LEU A 44 -13.25 18.25 -2.46
C LEU A 44 -14.58 18.87 -2.00
N ASN A 45 -15.70 18.56 -2.64
CA ASN A 45 -17.04 19.01 -2.26
C ASN A 45 -17.12 20.52 -1.96
N GLY A 46 -16.73 21.34 -2.94
CA GLY A 46 -16.88 22.79 -2.91
C GLY A 46 -15.89 23.53 -2.01
N ARG A 47 -14.87 22.86 -1.45
CA ARG A 47 -13.87 23.46 -0.57
C ARG A 47 -12.46 22.97 -0.86
N ILE A 48 -11.46 23.72 -0.43
CA ILE A 48 -10.06 23.28 -0.43
C ILE A 48 -9.76 22.72 0.96
N LEU A 49 -9.54 21.40 1.02
CA LEU A 49 -9.23 20.65 2.23
C LEU A 49 -7.73 20.38 2.31
N MET A 50 -7.15 20.68 3.47
CA MET A 50 -5.74 20.49 3.77
C MET A 50 -5.64 19.55 4.96
N LEU A 51 -4.84 18.49 4.83
CA LEU A 51 -4.65 17.46 5.84
C LEU A 51 -3.18 17.31 6.21
N ARG A 52 -2.92 17.04 7.47
CA ARG A 52 -1.63 16.53 7.96
C ARG A 52 -1.90 15.59 9.12
N GLN A 53 -0.94 14.75 9.48
CA GLN A 53 -1.19 13.70 10.47
C GLN A 53 0.03 13.53 11.39
N ASP A 54 -0.24 13.33 12.68
CA ASP A 54 0.72 12.83 13.67
C ASP A 54 0.35 11.41 14.11
N GLU A 55 1.00 10.87 15.14
CA GLU A 55 0.80 9.48 15.58
C GLU A 55 -0.62 9.19 16.09
N SER A 56 -1.32 10.22 16.54
CA SER A 56 -2.57 10.12 17.31
C SER A 56 -3.73 10.93 16.74
N HIS A 57 -3.46 11.91 15.87
CA HIS A 57 -4.48 12.80 15.32
C HIS A 57 -4.32 13.04 13.81
N LEU A 58 -5.46 13.10 13.14
CA LEU A 58 -5.61 13.73 11.84
C LEU A 58 -5.90 15.23 12.05
N HIS A 59 -5.05 16.08 11.49
CA HIS A 59 -5.25 17.52 11.49
C HIS A 59 -5.83 17.94 10.16
N TYR A 60 -6.84 18.82 10.19
CA TYR A 60 -7.46 19.34 8.99
C TYR A 60 -7.62 20.86 9.04
N ARG A 61 -7.59 21.48 7.88
CA ARG A 61 -7.90 22.89 7.66
C ARG A 61 -8.69 23.01 6.37
N VAL A 62 -9.65 23.93 6.35
CA VAL A 62 -10.52 24.15 5.21
C VAL A 62 -10.45 25.60 4.74
N ILE A 63 -10.58 25.80 3.43
CA ILE A 63 -10.79 27.11 2.82
C ILE A 63 -12.00 26.99 1.89
N PHE A 64 -13.02 27.81 2.15
CA PHE A 64 -14.19 27.93 1.30
C PHE A 64 -14.00 29.06 0.27
N PRO A 65 -14.61 28.95 -0.93
CA PRO A 65 -14.63 30.04 -1.89
C PRO A 65 -15.24 31.33 -1.30
N ALA A 66 -14.76 32.49 -1.74
CA ALA A 66 -15.30 33.77 -1.29
C ALA A 66 -16.80 33.89 -1.61
N GLY A 67 -17.59 34.39 -0.66
CA GLY A 67 -19.05 34.49 -0.80
C GLY A 67 -19.83 33.22 -0.45
N THR A 68 -19.16 32.14 -0.05
CA THR A 68 -19.83 30.94 0.50
C THR A 68 -20.43 31.27 1.87
N VAL A 69 -21.74 31.42 1.94
CA VAL A 69 -22.50 31.58 3.20
C VAL A 69 -22.95 30.20 3.66
N SER A 70 -22.05 29.39 4.24
CA SER A 70 -22.48 28.10 4.80
C SER A 70 -23.23 28.32 6.11
N LYS A 71 -24.39 27.66 6.25
CA LYS A 71 -25.21 27.68 7.48
C LYS A 71 -24.65 26.79 8.60
N LYS A 72 -23.73 25.85 8.28
CA LYS A 72 -22.99 24.99 9.22
C LYS A 72 -21.80 24.36 8.49
N ASP A 73 -20.62 24.34 9.12
CA ASP A 73 -19.45 23.62 8.59
C ASP A 73 -19.64 22.10 8.82
N ASP A 74 -19.75 21.33 7.73
CA ASP A 74 -19.90 19.86 7.68
C ASP A 74 -18.56 19.14 7.39
N THR A 75 -17.43 19.82 7.54
CA THR A 75 -16.11 19.29 7.15
C THR A 75 -15.73 18.03 7.94
N VAL A 76 -16.13 17.91 9.20
CA VAL A 76 -15.82 16.70 10.01
C VAL A 76 -16.61 15.50 9.49
N GLU A 77 -17.89 15.69 9.17
CA GLU A 77 -18.77 14.69 8.60
C GLU A 77 -18.24 14.25 7.22
N LEU A 78 -17.81 15.19 6.38
CA LEU A 78 -17.17 14.90 5.09
C LEU A 78 -15.90 14.07 5.27
N ILE A 79 -15.02 14.42 6.21
CA ILE A 79 -13.78 13.66 6.46
C ILE A 79 -14.12 12.24 6.96
N ARG A 80 -15.08 12.11 7.89
CA ARG A 80 -15.52 10.82 8.41
C ARG A 80 -16.07 9.92 7.30
N ASP A 81 -16.93 10.48 6.44
CA ASP A 81 -17.51 9.76 5.31
C ASP A 81 -16.45 9.38 4.27
N TYR A 82 -15.66 10.35 3.79
CA TYR A 82 -14.67 10.16 2.73
C TYR A 82 -13.60 9.12 3.08
N PHE A 83 -13.20 9.04 4.35
CA PHE A 83 -12.27 8.00 4.80
C PHE A 83 -12.98 6.76 5.34
N ASN A 84 -14.31 6.66 5.44
CA ASN A 84 -15.01 5.57 6.13
C ASN A 84 -14.63 5.40 7.61
N LEU A 85 -14.45 6.48 8.37
CA LEU A 85 -13.88 6.44 9.73
C LEU A 85 -14.73 5.70 10.78
N ASP A 86 -16.00 5.40 10.49
CA ASP A 86 -16.87 4.65 11.41
C ASP A 86 -16.56 3.14 11.43
N ILE A 87 -15.81 2.65 10.44
CA ILE A 87 -15.33 1.25 10.38
C ILE A 87 -14.03 1.12 11.17
N ASN A 88 -13.94 0.17 12.10
CA ASN A 88 -12.70 -0.14 12.82
C ASN A 88 -11.75 -0.94 11.92
N LEU A 89 -10.70 -0.30 11.42
CA LEU A 89 -9.79 -0.93 10.45
C LEU A 89 -8.86 -1.94 11.12
N THR A 90 -8.44 -1.69 12.35
CA THR A 90 -7.58 -2.62 13.10
C THR A 90 -8.25 -3.98 13.28
N LYS A 91 -9.55 -4.02 13.61
CA LYS A 91 -10.33 -5.26 13.71
C LYS A 91 -10.43 -6.01 12.37
N LEU A 92 -10.56 -5.28 11.26
CA LEU A 92 -10.53 -5.91 9.93
C LEU A 92 -9.15 -6.52 9.63
N TYR A 93 -8.07 -5.81 9.96
CA TYR A 93 -6.71 -6.30 9.80
C TYR A 93 -6.44 -7.58 10.62
N GLU A 94 -6.96 -7.67 11.83
CA GLU A 94 -6.90 -8.88 12.67
C GLU A 94 -7.60 -10.06 11.97
N GLY A 95 -8.83 -9.86 11.49
CA GLY A 95 -9.60 -10.88 10.78
C GLY A 95 -8.90 -11.37 9.52
N TRP A 96 -8.44 -10.45 8.67
CA TRP A 96 -7.73 -10.82 7.43
C TRP A 96 -6.37 -11.45 7.71
N GLY A 97 -5.64 -10.99 8.73
CA GLY A 97 -4.37 -11.56 9.16
C GLY A 97 -4.49 -12.98 9.71
N ALA A 98 -5.58 -13.28 10.42
CA ALA A 98 -5.89 -14.62 10.88
C ALA A 98 -6.28 -15.56 9.72
N ALA A 99 -6.99 -15.04 8.71
CA ALA A 99 -7.41 -15.81 7.54
C ALA A 99 -6.28 -16.05 6.52
N ASP A 100 -5.30 -15.15 6.43
CA ASP A 100 -4.26 -15.21 5.39
C ASP A 100 -2.87 -14.77 5.88
N ALA A 101 -1.94 -15.73 5.89
CA ALA A 101 -0.55 -15.49 6.24
C ALA A 101 0.21 -14.60 5.24
N HIS A 102 -0.21 -14.54 3.96
CA HIS A 102 0.40 -13.62 2.99
C HIS A 102 0.01 -12.17 3.31
N PHE A 103 -1.27 -11.93 3.61
CA PHE A 103 -1.75 -10.66 4.13
C PHE A 103 -1.01 -10.24 5.40
N LEU A 104 -0.93 -11.12 6.40
CA LEU A 104 -0.28 -10.81 7.67
C LEU A 104 1.16 -10.30 7.50
N LYS A 105 1.94 -10.93 6.61
CA LYS A 105 3.33 -10.52 6.30
C LYS A 105 3.43 -9.09 5.76
N LYS A 106 2.40 -8.61 5.06
CA LYS A 106 2.36 -7.24 4.50
C LYS A 106 1.73 -6.25 5.48
N ALA A 107 0.68 -6.67 6.19
CA ALA A 107 -0.10 -5.85 7.11
C ALA A 107 0.74 -5.13 8.17
N VAL A 108 1.74 -5.82 8.74
CA VAL A 108 2.66 -5.27 9.76
C VAL A 108 3.37 -3.98 9.30
N ARG A 109 3.54 -3.81 7.99
CA ARG A 109 4.31 -2.72 7.38
C ARG A 109 3.42 -1.70 6.68
N PHE A 110 2.18 -2.08 6.40
CA PHE A 110 1.19 -1.29 5.69
C PHE A 110 -0.09 -1.20 6.53
N ALA A 111 0.05 -0.74 7.78
CA ALA A 111 -1.09 -0.39 8.63
C ALA A 111 -1.73 0.92 8.15
N GLY A 112 -3.02 1.11 8.47
CA GLY A 112 -3.75 2.33 8.12
C GLY A 112 -4.09 2.49 6.64
N ILE A 113 -4.04 1.43 5.83
CA ILE A 113 -4.51 1.48 4.43
C ILE A 113 -6.02 1.33 4.44
N ARG A 114 -6.68 2.47 4.52
CA ARG A 114 -8.14 2.60 4.55
C ARG A 114 -8.68 2.80 3.14
N MET A 115 -9.88 2.28 2.88
CA MET A 115 -10.60 2.51 1.64
C MET A 115 -11.27 3.89 1.67
N LEU A 116 -11.08 4.67 0.61
CA LEU A 116 -11.78 5.94 0.42
C LEU A 116 -13.21 5.71 -0.08
N ARG A 117 -14.14 6.56 0.34
CA ARG A 117 -15.53 6.63 -0.15
C ARG A 117 -15.67 7.88 -1.03
N GLN A 118 -15.28 7.75 -2.28
CA GLN A 118 -15.22 8.87 -3.22
C GLN A 118 -16.60 9.19 -3.81
N ASP A 119 -16.71 10.38 -4.40
CA ASP A 119 -17.81 10.72 -5.29
C ASP A 119 -17.84 9.75 -6.49
N PRO A 120 -18.99 9.12 -6.82
CA PRO A 120 -19.07 8.13 -7.90
C PRO A 120 -18.66 8.67 -9.27
N TRP A 121 -18.97 9.92 -9.57
CA TRP A 121 -18.66 10.53 -10.85
C TRP A 121 -17.17 10.85 -10.99
N GLU A 122 -16.57 11.48 -9.98
CA GLU A 122 -15.12 11.70 -9.90
C GLU A 122 -14.36 10.39 -10.03
N ASN A 123 -14.80 9.36 -9.30
CA ASN A 123 -14.15 8.06 -9.31
C ASN A 123 -14.23 7.39 -10.69
N LEU A 124 -15.42 7.36 -11.29
CA LEU A 124 -15.65 6.79 -12.62
C LEU A 124 -14.74 7.42 -13.68
N VAL A 125 -14.74 8.75 -13.80
CA VAL A 125 -13.93 9.45 -14.81
C VAL A 125 -12.44 9.28 -14.54
N SER A 126 -12.02 9.31 -13.28
CA SER A 126 -10.64 9.06 -12.88
C SER A 126 -10.16 7.65 -13.26
N PHE A 127 -11.00 6.63 -13.06
CA PHE A 127 -10.64 5.26 -13.42
C PHE A 127 -10.76 4.97 -14.92
N ILE A 128 -11.60 5.68 -15.67
CA ILE A 128 -11.50 5.70 -17.14
C ILE A 128 -10.11 6.19 -17.56
N CYS A 129 -9.59 7.24 -16.93
CA CYS A 129 -8.21 7.74 -17.16
C CYS A 129 -7.12 6.73 -16.82
N SER A 130 -7.41 5.77 -15.92
CA SER A 130 -6.44 4.79 -15.40
C SER A 130 -6.13 3.63 -16.34
N SER A 131 -7.05 3.31 -17.26
CA SER A 131 -6.92 2.19 -18.20
C SER A 131 -5.59 2.26 -18.95
N ASN A 132 -4.74 1.22 -18.87
CA ASN A 132 -3.40 1.20 -19.50
C ASN A 132 -2.58 2.49 -19.26
N ASN A 133 -2.39 2.85 -17.99
CA ASN A 133 -1.74 4.09 -17.57
C ASN A 133 -0.96 3.90 -16.25
N ASN A 134 -0.33 4.96 -15.73
CA ASN A 134 0.35 4.95 -14.43
C ASN A 134 -0.15 6.09 -13.53
N ILE A 135 -0.04 5.90 -12.20
CA ILE A 135 -0.58 6.81 -11.18
C ILE A 135 -0.16 8.27 -11.40
N LEU A 136 1.12 8.51 -11.75
CA LEU A 136 1.62 9.87 -11.97
C LEU A 136 0.92 10.56 -13.15
N ARG A 137 0.84 9.88 -14.30
CA ARG A 137 0.16 10.41 -15.48
C ARG A 137 -1.35 10.55 -15.27
N ILE A 138 -1.99 9.62 -14.55
CA ILE A 138 -3.42 9.72 -14.22
C ILE A 138 -3.68 10.97 -13.39
N SER A 139 -2.87 11.22 -12.35
CA SER A 139 -2.99 12.42 -11.50
C SER A 139 -2.86 13.71 -12.31
N GLN A 140 -1.92 13.76 -13.26
CA GLN A 140 -1.78 14.91 -14.17
C GLN A 140 -3.00 15.08 -15.10
N MET A 141 -3.57 13.98 -15.60
CA MET A 141 -4.77 14.03 -16.44
C MET A 141 -5.96 14.55 -15.64
N VAL A 142 -6.20 14.01 -14.45
CA VAL A 142 -7.29 14.44 -13.57
C VAL A 142 -7.13 15.91 -13.14
N ASP A 143 -5.90 16.34 -12.85
CA ASP A 143 -5.62 17.76 -12.55
C ASP A 143 -5.99 18.67 -13.73
N LYS A 144 -5.54 18.33 -14.95
CA LYS A 144 -5.90 19.06 -16.18
C LYS A 144 -7.41 19.08 -16.44
N LEU A 145 -8.09 17.96 -16.22
CA LEU A 145 -9.55 17.88 -16.36
C LEU A 145 -10.22 18.93 -15.48
N CYS A 146 -9.81 19.00 -14.22
CA CYS A 146 -10.44 19.89 -13.24
C CYS A 146 -10.06 21.35 -13.48
N THR A 147 -8.81 21.65 -13.85
CA THR A 147 -8.43 23.04 -14.16
C THR A 147 -9.08 23.58 -15.43
N THR A 148 -9.38 22.71 -16.41
CA THR A 148 -10.06 23.13 -17.66
C THR A 148 -11.57 23.21 -17.52
N PHE A 149 -12.21 22.21 -16.89
CA PHE A 149 -13.68 22.08 -16.90
C PHE A 149 -14.33 22.25 -15.52
N GLY A 150 -13.55 22.21 -14.45
CA GLY A 150 -14.04 22.26 -13.08
C GLY A 150 -14.19 23.69 -12.54
N PRO A 151 -15.10 23.91 -11.59
CA PRO A 151 -15.29 25.22 -10.99
C PRO A 151 -14.08 25.62 -10.13
N LYS A 152 -13.58 26.85 -10.31
CA LYS A 152 -12.47 27.38 -9.51
C LYS A 152 -12.94 27.62 -8.07
N LEU A 153 -12.24 27.03 -7.10
CA LEU A 153 -12.52 27.22 -5.68
C LEU A 153 -11.66 28.31 -5.04
N GLY A 154 -10.39 28.42 -5.46
CA GLY A 154 -9.47 29.35 -4.85
C GLY A 154 -8.01 29.07 -5.18
N GLU A 155 -7.13 29.79 -4.51
CA GLU A 155 -5.68 29.66 -4.65
C GLU A 155 -5.04 29.50 -3.26
N VAL A 156 -4.12 28.54 -3.14
CA VAL A 156 -3.36 28.28 -1.92
C VAL A 156 -1.90 28.09 -2.29
N ASP A 157 -1.02 28.90 -1.68
CA ASP A 157 0.43 28.86 -1.89
C ASP A 157 0.81 28.88 -3.39
N GLY A 158 0.18 29.77 -4.16
CA GLY A 158 0.42 29.94 -5.61
C GLY A 158 -0.24 28.90 -6.52
N HIS A 159 -0.97 27.93 -5.96
CA HIS A 159 -1.63 26.88 -6.72
C HIS A 159 -3.14 27.12 -6.78
N THR A 160 -3.70 27.18 -7.98
CA THR A 160 -5.15 27.25 -8.17
C THR A 160 -5.78 25.87 -8.03
N TYR A 161 -6.85 25.79 -7.24
CA TYR A 161 -7.61 24.58 -7.02
C TYR A 161 -9.00 24.70 -7.66
N HIS A 162 -9.35 23.69 -8.44
CA HIS A 162 -10.66 23.52 -9.06
C HIS A 162 -11.31 22.26 -8.54
N ASP A 163 -12.62 22.30 -8.33
CA ASP A 163 -13.39 21.10 -8.01
C ASP A 163 -13.54 20.18 -9.24
N PHE A 164 -14.09 18.99 -9.03
CA PHE A 164 -14.35 18.07 -10.13
C PHE A 164 -15.48 18.61 -11.04
N PRO A 165 -15.34 18.55 -12.38
CA PRO A 165 -16.39 19.01 -13.28
C PRO A 165 -17.64 18.11 -13.18
N PRO A 166 -18.86 18.66 -13.10
CA PRO A 166 -20.07 17.84 -13.17
C PRO A 166 -20.22 17.21 -14.57
N PRO A 167 -21.05 16.15 -14.74
CA PRO A 167 -21.27 15.51 -16.04
C PRO A 167 -21.64 16.49 -17.15
N GLY A 168 -22.51 17.47 -16.86
CA GLY A 168 -22.93 18.51 -17.80
C GLY A 168 -21.80 19.42 -18.31
N ALA A 169 -20.68 19.53 -17.59
CA ALA A 169 -19.52 20.30 -18.06
C ALA A 169 -18.69 19.54 -19.11
N LEU A 170 -18.91 18.22 -19.27
CA LEU A 170 -18.12 17.35 -20.16
C LEU A 170 -18.91 16.82 -21.37
N MET A 171 -20.13 17.30 -21.60
CA MET A 171 -21.00 16.81 -22.68
C MET A 171 -20.94 17.65 -23.97
N GLY A 172 -20.35 18.85 -23.94
CA GLY A 172 -20.34 19.77 -25.09
C GLY A 172 -19.55 19.22 -26.30
N ASP A 173 -19.94 19.63 -27.51
CA ASP A 173 -19.42 19.08 -28.78
C ASP A 173 -17.88 19.20 -28.92
N GLY A 174 -17.27 20.25 -28.34
CA GLY A 174 -15.82 20.44 -28.34
C GLY A 174 -15.05 19.63 -27.28
N THR A 175 -15.74 19.00 -26.32
CA THR A 175 -15.10 18.41 -25.14
C THR A 175 -14.11 17.31 -25.50
N GLU A 176 -14.48 16.40 -26.41
CA GLU A 176 -13.57 15.33 -26.84
C GLU A 176 -12.29 15.91 -27.44
N GLN A 177 -12.41 16.91 -28.31
CA GLN A 177 -11.27 17.54 -28.98
C GLN A 177 -10.34 18.22 -27.97
N THR A 178 -10.89 19.01 -27.04
CA THR A 178 -10.10 19.63 -25.96
C THR A 178 -9.40 18.59 -25.08
N LEU A 179 -10.07 17.49 -24.72
CA LEU A 179 -9.44 16.41 -23.96
C LEU A 179 -8.30 15.73 -24.74
N ARG A 180 -8.42 15.59 -26.07
CA ARG A 180 -7.33 15.07 -26.92
C ARG A 180 -6.12 15.99 -26.88
N GLU A 181 -6.33 17.29 -27.01
CA GLU A 181 -5.29 18.33 -26.91
C GLU A 181 -4.60 18.33 -25.54
N LEU A 182 -5.34 18.05 -24.47
CA LEU A 182 -4.79 17.92 -23.11
C LEU A 182 -4.00 16.62 -22.88
N GLY A 183 -4.02 15.68 -23.84
CA GLY A 183 -3.23 14.45 -23.82
C GLY A 183 -3.96 13.21 -23.29
N PHE A 184 -5.30 13.20 -23.30
CA PHE A 184 -6.10 12.05 -22.85
C PHE A 184 -6.08 10.88 -23.85
N GLY A 185 -5.76 11.16 -25.11
CA GLY A 185 -5.73 10.17 -26.19
C GLY A 185 -7.11 9.56 -26.44
N TYR A 186 -7.18 8.25 -26.63
CA TYR A 186 -8.44 7.55 -26.90
C TYR A 186 -9.48 7.68 -25.77
N ARG A 187 -9.05 7.95 -24.53
CA ARG A 187 -9.92 8.11 -23.37
C ARG A 187 -10.78 9.36 -23.44
N ALA A 188 -10.39 10.35 -24.25
CA ALA A 188 -11.19 11.55 -24.48
C ALA A 188 -12.61 11.21 -24.96
N LYS A 189 -12.72 10.28 -25.94
CA LYS A 189 -14.00 9.80 -26.44
C LYS A 189 -14.83 9.12 -25.35
N TYR A 190 -14.17 8.29 -24.51
CA TYR A 190 -14.82 7.57 -23.42
C TYR A 190 -15.43 8.50 -22.39
N ILE A 191 -14.68 9.52 -21.96
CA ILE A 191 -15.14 10.51 -20.99
C ILE A 191 -16.31 11.32 -21.56
N SER A 192 -16.17 11.87 -22.76
CA SER A 192 -17.23 12.70 -23.37
C SER A 192 -18.51 11.89 -23.64
N THR A 193 -18.38 10.63 -24.08
CA THR A 193 -19.54 9.74 -24.30
C THR A 193 -20.20 9.37 -22.98
N THR A 194 -19.42 8.97 -21.97
CA THR A 194 -19.95 8.64 -20.65
C THR A 194 -20.63 9.84 -19.99
N ALA A 195 -20.07 11.04 -20.13
CA ALA A 195 -20.69 12.27 -19.64
C ALA A 195 -22.08 12.51 -20.24
N ARG A 196 -22.23 12.32 -21.56
CA ARG A 196 -23.54 12.39 -22.23
C ARG A 196 -24.50 11.32 -21.71
N MET A 197 -24.06 10.07 -21.61
CA MET A 197 -24.90 8.98 -21.10
C MET A 197 -25.42 9.29 -19.69
N ILE A 198 -24.55 9.74 -18.79
CA ILE A 198 -24.93 10.08 -17.40
C ILE A 198 -25.84 11.31 -17.35
N ALA A 199 -25.55 12.35 -18.14
CA ALA A 199 -26.27 13.62 -18.07
C ALA A 199 -27.61 13.64 -18.83
N GLN A 200 -27.77 12.82 -19.88
CA GLN A 200 -28.91 12.88 -20.80
C GLN A 200 -29.71 11.58 -20.86
N ASP A 201 -29.03 10.42 -20.85
CA ASP A 201 -29.69 9.12 -21.11
C ASP A 201 -30.12 8.41 -19.83
N ARG A 202 -29.52 8.78 -18.69
CA ARG A 202 -29.82 8.19 -17.37
C ARG A 202 -30.66 9.14 -16.50
N PRO A 203 -31.49 8.58 -15.59
CA PRO A 203 -32.15 9.38 -14.57
C PRO A 203 -31.15 10.16 -13.70
N VAL A 204 -31.56 11.33 -13.23
CA VAL A 204 -30.78 12.12 -12.26
C VAL A 204 -30.47 11.27 -11.02
N GLY A 205 -29.22 11.23 -10.60
CA GLY A 205 -28.77 10.43 -9.46
C GLY A 205 -28.67 8.93 -9.73
N TRP A 206 -28.76 8.48 -10.99
CA TRP A 206 -28.61 7.05 -11.35
C TRP A 206 -27.30 6.46 -10.82
N LEU A 207 -26.18 7.16 -11.00
CA LEU A 207 -24.86 6.67 -10.59
C LEU A 207 -24.76 6.56 -9.05
N ASP A 208 -25.22 7.56 -8.31
CA ASP A 208 -25.31 7.50 -6.84
C ASP A 208 -26.26 6.39 -6.36
N GLY A 209 -27.34 6.16 -7.10
CA GLY A 209 -28.31 5.10 -6.84
C GLY A 209 -27.70 3.71 -6.86
N LEU A 210 -26.60 3.49 -7.60
CA LEU A 210 -25.90 2.20 -7.63
C LEU A 210 -25.30 1.81 -6.27
N ARG A 211 -25.15 2.75 -5.32
CA ARG A 211 -24.82 2.41 -3.92
C ARG A 211 -25.87 1.49 -3.29
N LYS A 212 -27.13 1.55 -3.73
CA LYS A 212 -28.26 0.85 -3.10
C LYS A 212 -28.60 -0.52 -3.71
N VAL A 213 -28.01 -0.88 -4.84
CA VAL A 213 -28.23 -2.18 -5.51
C VAL A 213 -27.13 -3.17 -5.15
N ASP A 214 -27.27 -4.44 -5.52
CA ASP A 214 -26.23 -5.43 -5.25
C ASP A 214 -24.97 -5.20 -6.08
N TYR A 215 -23.82 -5.71 -5.62
CA TYR A 215 -22.53 -5.52 -6.30
C TYR A 215 -22.56 -5.95 -7.77
N ARG A 216 -23.21 -7.09 -8.09
CA ARG A 216 -23.27 -7.60 -9.47
C ARG A 216 -24.08 -6.67 -10.37
N ASP A 217 -25.22 -6.19 -9.90
CA ASP A 217 -26.06 -5.26 -10.67
C ASP A 217 -25.36 -3.92 -10.88
N ALA A 218 -24.71 -3.39 -9.85
CA ALA A 218 -23.90 -2.16 -9.97
C ALA A 218 -22.76 -2.34 -10.98
N HIS A 219 -22.06 -3.48 -10.92
CA HIS A 219 -20.96 -3.80 -11.84
C HIS A 219 -21.45 -3.91 -13.29
N GLU A 220 -22.52 -4.65 -13.54
CA GLU A 220 -23.10 -4.81 -14.87
C GLU A 220 -23.60 -3.48 -15.44
N ALA A 221 -24.28 -2.67 -14.63
CA ALA A 221 -24.74 -1.33 -15.02
C ALA A 221 -23.58 -0.41 -15.43
N LEU A 222 -22.43 -0.49 -14.74
CA LEU A 222 -21.24 0.27 -15.09
C LEU A 222 -20.59 -0.18 -16.40
N LEU A 223 -20.65 -1.46 -16.74
CA LEU A 223 -20.10 -2.01 -17.98
C LEU A 223 -20.81 -1.50 -19.25
N GLU A 224 -22.02 -0.96 -19.12
CA GLU A 224 -22.73 -0.32 -20.22
C GLU A 224 -22.07 1.01 -20.65
N LEU A 225 -21.24 1.62 -19.80
CA LEU A 225 -20.62 2.92 -20.04
C LEU A 225 -19.37 2.82 -20.93
N SER A 226 -19.16 3.85 -21.75
CA SER A 226 -18.04 3.88 -22.69
C SER A 226 -16.69 3.94 -21.96
N GLY A 227 -15.82 2.95 -22.24
CA GLY A 227 -14.48 2.89 -21.67
C GLY A 227 -14.41 2.23 -20.29
N VAL A 228 -15.52 1.65 -19.82
CA VAL A 228 -15.59 0.91 -18.56
C VAL A 228 -15.53 -0.58 -18.84
N GLY A 229 -14.40 -1.20 -18.53
CA GLY A 229 -14.24 -2.65 -18.50
C GLY A 229 -14.35 -3.20 -17.07
N PRO A 230 -14.26 -4.53 -16.87
CA PRO A 230 -14.44 -5.19 -15.58
C PRO A 230 -13.61 -4.57 -14.44
N LYS A 231 -12.34 -4.28 -14.69
CA LYS A 231 -11.44 -3.65 -13.71
C LYS A 231 -11.90 -2.24 -13.33
N VAL A 232 -12.32 -1.43 -14.30
CA VAL A 232 -12.78 -0.05 -14.04
C VAL A 232 -14.08 -0.11 -13.24
N ALA A 233 -15.02 -0.97 -13.63
CA ALA A 233 -16.27 -1.18 -12.91
C ALA A 233 -16.00 -1.61 -11.45
N ASP A 234 -15.10 -2.57 -11.23
CA ASP A 234 -14.73 -3.00 -9.88
C ASP A 234 -14.08 -1.88 -9.05
N CYS A 235 -13.24 -1.02 -9.66
CA CYS A 235 -12.68 0.13 -8.95
C CYS A 235 -13.79 1.09 -8.49
N VAL A 236 -14.77 1.36 -9.36
CA VAL A 236 -15.90 2.24 -9.04
C VAL A 236 -16.81 1.63 -7.96
N CYS A 237 -17.13 0.34 -8.10
CA CYS A 237 -17.85 -0.43 -7.10
C CYS A 237 -17.19 -0.33 -5.71
N LEU A 238 -15.88 -0.58 -5.65
CA LEU A 238 -15.13 -0.62 -4.41
C LEU A 238 -14.94 0.75 -3.75
N MET A 239 -14.57 1.75 -4.55
CA MET A 239 -14.06 3.03 -4.03
C MET A 239 -15.10 4.13 -4.00
N SER A 240 -16.31 3.88 -4.51
CA SER A 240 -17.36 4.91 -4.57
C SER A 240 -18.79 4.39 -4.53
N LEU A 241 -19.06 3.08 -4.65
CA LEU A 241 -20.44 2.54 -4.61
C LEU A 241 -20.71 1.61 -3.43
N ASP A 242 -19.87 1.66 -2.39
CA ASP A 242 -20.02 0.89 -1.15
C ASP A 242 -20.01 -0.64 -1.33
N LYS A 243 -19.38 -1.15 -2.40
CA LYS A 243 -19.25 -2.60 -2.67
C LYS A 243 -17.90 -3.10 -2.15
N THR A 244 -17.81 -3.30 -0.84
CA THR A 244 -16.57 -3.67 -0.15
C THR A 244 -15.99 -5.01 -0.61
N GLU A 245 -16.80 -5.85 -1.25
CA GLU A 245 -16.47 -7.18 -1.78
C GLU A 245 -15.90 -7.14 -3.22
N ALA A 246 -15.94 -5.98 -3.87
CA ALA A 246 -15.42 -5.80 -5.22
C ALA A 246 -13.89 -5.88 -5.23
N VAL A 247 -13.34 -6.67 -6.16
CA VAL A 247 -11.89 -6.92 -6.27
C VAL A 247 -11.44 -6.60 -7.70
N PRO A 248 -10.91 -5.39 -7.93
CA PRO A 248 -10.35 -5.01 -9.23
C PRO A 248 -9.08 -5.81 -9.52
N VAL A 249 -9.10 -6.63 -10.58
CA VAL A 249 -7.91 -7.43 -10.96
C VAL A 249 -7.20 -6.79 -12.14
N ASP A 250 -6.09 -6.11 -11.85
CA ASP A 250 -5.18 -5.58 -12.86
C ASP A 250 -3.91 -6.44 -12.99
N THR A 251 -2.89 -5.92 -13.67
CA THR A 251 -1.61 -6.61 -13.82
C THR A 251 -0.87 -6.80 -12.49
N HIS A 252 -1.01 -5.89 -11.52
CA HIS A 252 -0.38 -6.02 -10.20
C HIS A 252 -1.10 -7.09 -9.38
N VAL A 253 -2.43 -7.04 -9.32
CA VAL A 253 -3.23 -8.04 -8.60
C VAL A 253 -3.04 -9.42 -9.24
N TRP A 254 -2.90 -9.48 -10.57
CA TRP A 254 -2.53 -10.71 -11.26
C TRP A 254 -1.17 -11.25 -10.81
N GLN A 255 -0.14 -10.41 -10.74
CA GLN A 255 1.19 -10.81 -10.26
C GLN A 255 1.17 -11.28 -8.81
N ILE A 256 0.39 -10.62 -7.94
CA ILE A 256 0.17 -11.03 -6.55
C ILE A 256 -0.50 -12.42 -6.50
N ALA A 257 -1.59 -12.61 -7.26
CA ALA A 257 -2.30 -13.89 -7.34
C ALA A 257 -1.37 -15.03 -7.80
N GLN A 258 -0.49 -14.77 -8.77
CA GLN A 258 0.49 -15.75 -9.23
C GLN A 258 1.57 -16.07 -8.20
N ARG A 259 2.15 -15.02 -7.59
CA ARG A 259 3.29 -15.14 -6.67
C ARG A 259 2.89 -15.79 -5.35
N ASP A 260 1.74 -15.39 -4.81
CA ASP A 260 1.37 -15.65 -3.42
C ASP A 260 0.21 -16.68 -3.29
N TYR A 261 -0.62 -16.85 -4.33
CA TYR A 261 -1.86 -17.66 -4.23
C TYR A 261 -1.96 -18.79 -5.27
N GLY A 262 -0.88 -19.07 -6.00
CA GLY A 262 -0.80 -20.22 -6.89
C GLY A 262 -1.57 -20.10 -8.21
N PHE A 263 -1.99 -18.90 -8.59
CA PHE A 263 -2.50 -18.64 -9.95
C PHE A 263 -1.35 -18.63 -10.98
N GLY A 264 -1.67 -18.55 -12.28
CA GLY A 264 -0.66 -18.51 -13.34
C GLY A 264 -0.25 -19.87 -13.91
N ARG A 265 -0.90 -20.95 -13.48
CA ARG A 265 -0.63 -22.33 -13.93
C ARG A 265 -1.91 -23.04 -14.36
N GLY A 266 -1.76 -24.10 -15.16
CA GLY A 266 -2.88 -24.95 -15.60
C GLY A 266 -4.00 -24.15 -16.26
N LYS A 267 -5.24 -24.33 -15.78
CA LYS A 267 -6.44 -23.63 -16.28
C LYS A 267 -6.39 -22.11 -16.12
N HIS A 268 -5.53 -21.59 -15.25
CA HIS A 268 -5.33 -20.16 -15.00
C HIS A 268 -3.95 -19.68 -15.48
N LYS A 269 -3.51 -20.11 -16.68
CA LYS A 269 -2.20 -19.69 -17.24
C LYS A 269 -2.15 -18.22 -17.71
N SER A 270 -3.30 -17.61 -17.97
CA SER A 270 -3.42 -16.23 -18.43
C SER A 270 -4.64 -15.55 -17.80
N LEU A 271 -4.62 -14.21 -17.79
CA LEU A 271 -5.69 -13.37 -17.25
C LEU A 271 -6.86 -13.27 -18.25
N THR A 272 -7.63 -14.36 -18.35
CA THR A 272 -8.91 -14.41 -19.07
C THR A 272 -10.05 -13.92 -18.19
N LYS A 273 -11.26 -13.73 -18.74
CA LYS A 273 -12.47 -13.42 -17.95
C LYS A 273 -12.70 -14.44 -16.81
N ALA A 274 -12.62 -15.73 -17.11
CA ALA A 274 -12.78 -16.79 -16.11
C ALA A 274 -11.68 -16.75 -15.03
N THR A 275 -10.43 -16.42 -15.39
CA THR A 275 -9.36 -16.25 -14.40
C THR A 275 -9.56 -14.99 -13.56
N TYR A 276 -10.01 -13.89 -14.16
CA TYR A 276 -10.35 -12.64 -13.47
C TYR A 276 -11.40 -12.91 -12.38
N GLU A 277 -12.50 -13.59 -12.75
CA GLU A 277 -13.57 -13.96 -11.81
C GLU A 277 -13.07 -14.89 -10.72
N ALA A 278 -12.29 -15.92 -11.07
CA ALA A 278 -11.74 -16.87 -10.11
C ALA A 278 -10.80 -16.23 -9.07
N ILE A 279 -10.02 -15.21 -9.45
CA ILE A 279 -9.19 -14.45 -8.51
C ILE A 279 -10.07 -13.66 -7.54
N GLY A 280 -11.07 -12.95 -8.06
CA GLY A 280 -12.01 -12.21 -7.22
C GLY A 280 -12.75 -13.12 -6.23
N ASP A 281 -13.25 -14.28 -6.71
CA ASP A 281 -13.95 -15.25 -5.87
C ASP A 281 -13.03 -15.89 -4.82
N HIS A 282 -11.76 -16.14 -5.18
CA HIS A 282 -10.76 -16.61 -4.23
C HIS A 282 -10.58 -15.61 -3.09
N PHE A 283 -10.38 -14.33 -3.40
CA PHE A 283 -10.19 -13.31 -2.37
C PHE A 283 -11.45 -13.02 -1.56
N ARG A 284 -12.65 -13.05 -2.16
CA ARG A 284 -13.92 -12.98 -1.42
C ARG A 284 -14.11 -14.15 -0.47
N LYS A 285 -13.76 -15.38 -0.89
CA LYS A 285 -13.80 -16.55 -0.01
C LYS A 285 -12.79 -16.45 1.14
N LEU A 286 -11.64 -15.83 0.90
CA LEU A 286 -10.56 -15.72 1.87
C LEU A 286 -10.82 -14.62 2.93
N TRP A 287 -11.31 -13.45 2.50
CA TRP A 287 -11.43 -12.26 3.37
C TRP A 287 -12.86 -11.81 3.64
N GLY A 288 -13.86 -12.45 3.06
CA GLY A 288 -15.27 -12.15 3.30
C GLY A 288 -15.77 -10.88 2.60
N GLN A 289 -16.71 -10.19 3.25
CA GLN A 289 -17.43 -9.04 2.70
C GLN A 289 -16.50 -7.87 2.35
N GLU A 290 -15.40 -7.69 3.08
CA GLU A 290 -14.45 -6.60 2.87
C GLU A 290 -13.19 -7.03 2.10
N ALA A 291 -13.29 -8.07 1.27
CA ALA A 291 -12.16 -8.56 0.45
C ALA A 291 -11.54 -7.48 -0.44
N GLY A 292 -12.34 -6.54 -0.94
CA GLY A 292 -11.85 -5.38 -1.69
C GLY A 292 -10.97 -4.44 -0.85
N TRP A 293 -11.20 -4.36 0.46
CA TRP A 293 -10.36 -3.55 1.34
C TRP A 293 -9.06 -4.28 1.65
N ALA A 294 -9.13 -5.58 1.96
CA ALA A 294 -7.96 -6.43 2.19
C ALA A 294 -7.01 -6.46 0.99
N HIS A 295 -7.53 -6.68 -0.23
CA HIS A 295 -6.69 -6.73 -1.43
C HIS A 295 -5.96 -5.40 -1.68
N SER A 296 -6.56 -4.27 -1.28
CA SER A 296 -5.98 -2.93 -1.48
C SER A 296 -4.72 -2.73 -0.64
N VAL A 297 -4.60 -3.41 0.50
CA VAL A 297 -3.37 -3.45 1.29
C VAL A 297 -2.26 -4.15 0.52
N LEU A 298 -2.56 -5.31 -0.09
CA LEU A 298 -1.58 -6.07 -0.88
C LEU A 298 -1.16 -5.32 -2.14
N PHE A 299 -2.12 -4.72 -2.83
CA PHE A 299 -1.88 -3.87 -3.98
C PHE A 299 -0.94 -2.72 -3.60
N THR A 300 -1.24 -2.00 -2.52
CA THR A 300 -0.39 -0.90 -2.02
C THR A 300 1.03 -1.37 -1.72
N ALA A 301 1.17 -2.56 -1.11
CA ALA A 301 2.46 -3.14 -0.78
C ALA A 301 3.30 -3.56 -2.00
N ASP A 302 2.67 -3.76 -3.17
CA ASP A 302 3.33 -4.15 -4.42
C ASP A 302 3.73 -2.95 -5.29
N LEU A 303 3.19 -1.76 -5.01
CA LEU A 303 3.51 -0.55 -5.75
C LEU A 303 4.98 -0.12 -5.55
N LYS A 304 5.66 0.20 -6.66
CA LYS A 304 7.05 0.69 -6.66
C LYS A 304 7.30 1.87 -5.74
N ALA A 305 6.30 2.74 -5.56
CA ALA A 305 6.37 3.90 -4.67
C ALA A 305 6.65 3.53 -3.19
N PHE A 306 6.43 2.27 -2.82
CA PHE A 306 6.65 1.73 -1.48
C PHE A 306 7.72 0.63 -1.43
N ALA A 307 8.49 0.43 -2.50
CA ALA A 307 9.56 -0.57 -2.55
C ALA A 307 10.68 -0.33 -1.49
N ASP A 308 10.91 0.94 -1.12
CA ASP A 308 11.91 1.35 -0.12
C ASP A 308 11.46 1.11 1.33
N VAL A 309 10.18 0.77 1.54
CA VAL A 309 9.78 0.22 2.83
C VAL A 309 10.56 -1.11 2.91
N LYS A 310 11.47 -1.28 3.87
CA LYS A 310 12.31 -2.49 4.00
C LYS A 310 11.57 -3.68 4.61
N THR A 311 11.60 -4.84 3.93
CA THR A 311 11.22 -6.15 4.45
C THR A 311 12.27 -6.63 5.44
N GLU A 312 11.89 -6.86 6.70
CA GLU A 312 12.60 -7.84 7.53
C GLU A 312 11.77 -9.12 7.48
N GLU A 313 12.42 -10.26 7.24
CA GLU A 313 11.76 -11.56 7.22
C GLU A 313 11.20 -11.85 8.61
N VAL A 314 9.86 -11.81 8.74
CA VAL A 314 9.20 -12.35 9.92
C VAL A 314 9.31 -13.87 9.80
N LYS A 315 10.26 -14.45 10.53
CA LYS A 315 10.29 -15.89 10.79
C LYS A 315 9.08 -16.22 11.65
N VAL A 316 8.03 -16.73 11.01
CA VAL A 316 6.93 -17.38 11.72
C VAL A 316 7.47 -18.73 12.19
N GLU A 317 7.95 -18.80 13.43
CA GLU A 317 8.30 -20.08 14.04
C GLU A 317 7.00 -20.88 14.25
N GLY A 318 6.93 -22.05 13.61
CA GLY A 318 5.74 -22.87 13.58
C GLY A 318 5.39 -23.44 14.96
N VAL A 319 4.09 -23.42 15.26
CA VAL A 319 3.49 -24.17 16.36
C VAL A 319 3.90 -25.65 16.23
N ARG A 320 4.73 -26.12 17.15
CA ARG A 320 5.18 -27.50 17.21
C ARG A 320 4.10 -28.31 17.94
N VAL A 321 3.29 -29.03 17.18
CA VAL A 321 2.42 -30.08 17.74
C VAL A 321 3.32 -31.22 18.19
N GLU A 322 3.41 -31.42 19.51
CA GLU A 322 4.04 -32.62 20.07
C GLU A 322 3.20 -33.84 19.70
N LYS A 323 3.75 -34.71 18.86
CA LYS A 323 3.35 -36.11 18.76
C LYS A 323 4.52 -36.97 19.20
N THR A 324 4.41 -37.49 20.41
CA THR A 324 5.15 -38.60 20.98
C THR A 324 4.92 -39.84 20.11
N THR A 325 5.97 -40.41 19.49
CA THR A 325 6.24 -41.87 19.49
C THR A 325 7.53 -42.24 18.73
N THR A 326 8.45 -42.81 19.51
CA THR A 326 9.32 -43.97 19.27
C THR A 326 10.29 -44.03 18.08
N THR A 327 11.55 -43.98 18.47
CA THR A 327 12.82 -44.24 17.79
C THR A 327 12.89 -45.55 17.01
N LYS A 328 13.46 -45.52 15.79
CA LYS A 328 14.37 -46.56 15.29
C LYS A 328 15.45 -45.95 14.39
N LYS A 329 16.70 -46.13 14.85
CA LYS A 329 17.98 -45.74 14.25
C LYS A 329 18.21 -46.44 12.91
N LYS A 330 18.69 -45.72 11.90
CA LYS A 330 19.59 -46.26 10.86
C LYS A 330 20.56 -45.17 10.39
N THR A 331 21.84 -45.47 10.57
CA THR A 331 23.02 -44.65 10.27
C THR A 331 23.44 -44.86 8.82
N THR A 332 23.72 -43.79 8.07
CA THR A 332 24.69 -43.86 6.96
C THR A 332 25.37 -42.50 6.74
N THR A 333 26.70 -42.52 6.80
CA THR A 333 27.65 -41.43 6.54
C THR A 333 27.87 -41.27 5.04
N THR A 334 27.95 -40.04 4.50
CA THR A 334 28.84 -39.74 3.34
C THR A 334 29.34 -38.29 3.34
N THR A 335 30.64 -38.20 3.17
CA THR A 335 31.59 -37.08 3.14
C THR A 335 31.40 -36.15 1.93
N ARG A 336 31.68 -34.84 2.09
CA ARG A 336 31.98 -33.94 0.96
C ARG A 336 33.30 -33.20 1.18
N LYS A 337 34.23 -33.44 0.25
CA LYS A 337 35.55 -32.81 0.10
C LYS A 337 35.38 -31.36 -0.40
N VAL A 338 36.15 -30.44 0.19
CA VAL A 338 36.40 -29.10 -0.35
C VAL A 338 37.75 -29.13 -1.07
N LYS A 339 37.78 -28.67 -2.33
CA LYS A 339 39.00 -28.38 -3.10
C LYS A 339 39.21 -26.86 -3.03
N THR A 340 40.41 -26.44 -2.66
CA THR A 340 40.91 -25.07 -2.85
C THR A 340 42.14 -25.13 -3.75
N GLU A 341 42.20 -24.20 -4.70
CA GLU A 341 43.17 -24.12 -5.78
C GLU A 341 44.58 -23.72 -5.31
N LYS A 342 45.59 -24.21 -6.04
CA LYS A 342 47.01 -23.88 -5.92
C LYS A 342 47.36 -22.77 -6.92
N ILE A 343 48.21 -21.84 -6.50
CA ILE A 343 49.08 -21.06 -7.39
C ILE A 343 50.50 -21.60 -7.21
N LYS A 344 51.19 -21.82 -8.34
CA LYS A 344 52.55 -22.36 -8.45
C LYS A 344 53.57 -21.22 -8.44
N ASP A 345 54.69 -21.46 -7.77
CA ASP A 345 55.99 -20.84 -8.03
C ASP A 345 56.98 -21.94 -8.48
N GLU A 346 57.90 -21.58 -9.36
CA GLU A 346 59.10 -22.33 -9.80
C GLU A 346 60.16 -21.28 -10.21
N PRO A 347 61.45 -21.61 -10.42
CA PRO A 347 62.19 -22.85 -10.07
C PRO A 347 63.59 -22.55 -9.46
N GLY A 348 64.40 -23.60 -9.18
CA GLY A 348 65.86 -23.49 -9.28
C GLY A 348 66.72 -24.29 -8.29
N ASP A 349 66.96 -25.55 -8.64
CA ASP A 349 68.22 -26.32 -8.61
C ASP A 349 69.17 -26.41 -7.38
N ASP A 350 69.40 -27.68 -7.03
CA ASP A 350 70.69 -28.39 -6.82
C ASP A 350 71.73 -27.85 -5.81
N ASN A 351 72.04 -28.64 -4.77
CA ASN A 351 73.12 -29.65 -4.82
C ASN A 351 73.53 -30.11 -3.40
N GLY A 352 73.66 -31.43 -3.23
CA GLY A 352 74.71 -32.08 -2.42
C GLY A 352 74.66 -32.12 -0.88
N GLY A 353 74.73 -33.34 -0.33
CA GLY A 353 75.60 -33.60 0.83
C GLY A 353 74.96 -34.21 2.08
N GLU A 354 74.92 -35.54 2.09
CA GLU A 354 75.19 -36.48 3.20
C GLU A 354 74.96 -36.05 4.68
N GLY A 355 74.18 -36.90 5.37
CA GLY A 355 74.75 -37.62 6.51
C GLY A 355 74.18 -37.37 7.91
N VAL A 356 73.51 -38.41 8.41
CA VAL A 356 73.63 -38.92 9.79
C VAL A 356 72.75 -38.27 10.90
N LYS A 357 71.62 -38.96 11.13
CA LYS A 357 70.93 -39.19 12.43
C LYS A 357 71.94 -39.66 13.52
N PRO A 358 71.74 -39.47 14.85
CA PRO A 358 70.51 -39.94 15.48
C PRO A 358 70.00 -39.18 16.73
N ASP A 359 68.68 -39.28 16.89
CA ASP A 359 67.92 -39.22 18.14
C ASP A 359 68.40 -40.35 19.08
N PRO A 360 68.38 -40.19 20.42
CA PRO A 360 67.17 -40.66 21.08
C PRO A 360 66.78 -39.96 22.41
N ALA A 361 65.47 -39.79 22.55
CA ALA A 361 64.63 -40.19 23.70
C ALA A 361 64.82 -39.52 25.08
N LEU A 362 63.66 -39.22 25.70
CA LEU A 362 63.18 -39.58 27.06
C LEU A 362 62.15 -38.51 27.50
N VAL A 363 60.86 -38.83 27.57
CA VAL A 363 60.11 -39.31 28.75
C VAL A 363 60.26 -38.39 29.98
N GLY A 364 59.14 -37.85 30.47
CA GLY A 364 59.05 -37.30 31.82
C GLY A 364 57.98 -36.22 31.98
N ASP A 365 56.95 -36.56 32.76
CA ASP A 365 55.77 -35.78 33.15
C ASP A 365 56.05 -34.54 34.02
N ASP A 366 54.94 -33.88 34.36
CA ASP A 366 54.71 -32.90 35.43
C ASP A 366 54.97 -31.42 35.13
N LYS A 367 53.88 -30.64 35.00
CA LYS A 367 53.38 -29.83 36.13
C LYS A 367 52.15 -28.99 35.75
N GLU A 368 51.13 -29.13 36.58
CA GLU A 368 50.11 -28.11 36.80
C GLU A 368 50.76 -26.75 37.12
N ASN A 369 50.26 -25.72 36.47
CA ASN A 369 50.16 -24.40 37.07
C ASN A 369 48.89 -23.74 36.53
N ALA A 370 47.90 -23.63 37.42
CA ALA A 370 46.76 -22.76 37.25
C ALA A 370 47.25 -21.30 37.20
N VAL A 371 46.85 -20.60 36.15
CA VAL A 371 46.79 -19.14 36.14
C VAL A 371 45.40 -18.78 35.64
N GLU A 372 44.58 -18.26 36.56
CA GLU A 372 43.37 -17.53 36.22
C GLU A 372 43.79 -16.25 35.48
N GLU A 373 43.55 -16.19 34.18
CA GLU A 373 43.51 -14.93 33.44
C GLU A 373 42.04 -14.60 33.13
N GLU A 374 41.47 -13.72 33.95
CA GLU A 374 40.31 -12.92 33.59
C GLU A 374 40.66 -12.05 32.37
N THR A 375 40.27 -12.50 31.18
CA THR A 375 40.27 -11.65 29.99
C THR A 375 38.95 -10.90 29.90
N VAL A 376 38.98 -9.63 30.33
CA VAL A 376 37.90 -8.66 30.12
C VAL A 376 37.82 -8.36 28.62
N VAL A 377 36.88 -9.00 27.92
CA VAL A 377 36.54 -8.62 26.54
C VAL A 377 35.55 -7.45 26.59
N VAL A 378 36.06 -6.23 26.40
CA VAL A 378 35.24 -5.05 26.10
C VAL A 378 34.69 -5.19 24.68
N GLN A 379 33.54 -5.84 24.52
CA GLN A 379 32.77 -5.74 23.28
C GLN A 379 32.11 -4.36 23.21
N LYS A 380 32.65 -3.52 22.33
CA LYS A 380 32.01 -2.27 21.91
C LYS A 380 30.74 -2.61 21.12
N VAL A 381 29.62 -2.76 21.82
CA VAL A 381 28.30 -2.93 21.17
C VAL A 381 27.90 -1.61 20.54
N VAL A 382 28.11 -1.48 19.24
CA VAL A 382 27.41 -0.47 18.44
C VAL A 382 25.94 -0.87 18.41
N ARG A 383 25.13 -0.26 19.29
CA ARG A 383 23.67 -0.41 19.29
C ARG A 383 23.10 0.20 18.00
N LYS A 384 22.97 -0.62 16.95
CA LYS A 384 21.90 -0.40 15.97
C LYS A 384 20.63 -0.99 16.58
N ALA A 385 19.66 -0.12 16.85
CA ALA A 385 18.34 -0.49 17.36
C ALA A 385 17.75 -1.62 16.51
N LYS A 386 17.62 -2.81 17.11
CA LYS A 386 16.83 -3.93 16.61
C LYS A 386 15.38 -3.66 17.02
N ARG A 387 14.45 -3.67 16.07
CA ARG A 387 13.01 -3.75 16.36
C ARG A 387 12.70 -5.19 16.75
N SER A 388 12.06 -5.39 17.89
CA SER A 388 11.42 -6.65 18.27
C SER A 388 10.03 -6.30 18.78
N LEU A 389 8.98 -6.75 18.10
CA LEU A 389 7.65 -6.81 18.67
C LEU A 389 7.65 -7.97 19.67
N LYS A 390 7.40 -7.69 20.95
CA LYS A 390 6.93 -8.71 21.90
C LYS A 390 5.40 -8.67 21.87
N LEU A 391 4.78 -9.79 21.53
CA LEU A 391 3.36 -10.04 21.79
C LEU A 391 3.32 -10.87 23.07
N GLU A 392 2.91 -10.27 24.18
CA GLU A 392 2.56 -11.01 25.39
C GLU A 392 1.04 -11.20 25.35
N VAL A 393 0.60 -12.46 25.25
CA VAL A 393 -0.81 -12.84 25.29
C VAL A 393 -1.19 -12.93 26.76
N GLY A 394 -1.96 -11.96 27.24
CA GLY A 394 -2.60 -12.02 28.55
C GLY A 394 -3.80 -12.97 28.51
N GLU A 395 -4.03 -13.71 29.60
CA GLU A 395 -5.25 -14.50 29.80
C GLU A 395 -6.48 -13.58 29.90
N GLU A 396 -7.65 -14.15 29.59
CA GLU A 396 -8.93 -13.44 29.39
C GLU A 396 -9.24 -12.38 30.45
N GLY A 397 -9.36 -11.11 30.02
CA GLY A 397 -10.00 -10.06 30.83
C GLY A 397 -9.35 -8.67 30.83
N GLU A 398 -8.17 -8.46 30.25
CA GLU A 398 -7.51 -7.14 30.28
C GLU A 398 -7.37 -6.48 28.89
N ASN A 399 -7.67 -5.19 28.82
CA ASN A 399 -7.46 -4.34 27.65
C ASN A 399 -5.97 -4.31 27.28
N VAL A 400 -5.62 -4.87 26.12
CA VAL A 400 -4.27 -4.79 25.57
C VAL A 400 -4.08 -3.45 24.84
N SER A 401 -3.23 -2.58 25.40
CA SER A 401 -2.72 -1.40 24.70
C SER A 401 -1.50 -1.76 23.84
N LEU A 402 -1.59 -1.52 22.53
CA LEU A 402 -0.47 -1.64 21.60
C LEU A 402 0.40 -0.38 21.67
N GLU A 403 1.51 -0.42 22.41
CA GLU A 403 2.54 0.63 22.34
C GLU A 403 3.60 0.28 21.29
N LEU A 404 3.73 1.13 20.27
CA LEU A 404 4.79 1.08 19.26
C LEU A 404 5.92 2.03 19.65
N GLU A 405 6.97 1.53 20.30
CA GLU A 405 8.18 2.34 20.49
C GLU A 405 8.97 2.51 19.16
N GLY A 406 9.23 3.76 18.79
CA GLY A 406 10.29 4.10 17.83
C GLY A 406 9.87 4.17 16.35
N VAL A 407 8.85 4.97 16.02
CA VAL A 407 8.53 5.34 14.64
C VAL A 407 9.37 6.56 14.23
N THR A 408 10.45 6.34 13.48
CA THR A 408 11.04 7.44 12.70
C THR A 408 10.22 7.60 11.43
N THR A 409 9.65 8.78 11.25
CA THR A 409 8.75 9.08 10.12
C THR A 409 9.50 9.06 8.79
N LEU A 410 8.80 8.81 7.67
CA LEU A 410 9.38 8.88 6.34
C LEU A 410 10.02 10.27 6.07
N ALA A 411 9.46 11.33 6.67
CA ALA A 411 10.00 12.69 6.63
C ALA A 411 11.38 12.80 7.29
N GLU A 412 11.62 12.12 8.41
CA GLU A 412 12.92 12.08 9.08
C GLU A 412 13.97 11.30 8.28
N ARG A 413 13.55 10.27 7.53
CA ARG A 413 14.43 9.50 6.63
C ARG A 413 14.90 10.35 5.44
N VAL A 414 14.05 11.24 4.92
CA VAL A 414 14.42 12.19 3.85
C VAL A 414 15.40 13.26 4.36
N LYS A 415 15.22 13.76 5.59
CA LYS A 415 16.17 14.70 6.23
C LYS A 415 17.57 14.09 6.42
N ARG A 416 17.66 12.81 6.80
CA ARG A 416 18.95 12.12 6.99
C ARG A 416 19.72 11.88 5.69
N ARG A 417 19.04 11.79 4.54
CA ARG A 417 19.68 11.64 3.21
C ARG A 417 20.29 12.95 2.67
N ARG A 418 19.84 14.12 3.15
CA ARG A 418 20.39 15.43 2.73
C ARG A 418 21.59 15.90 3.57
N ARG A 419 21.96 15.16 4.62
CA ARG A 419 23.10 15.46 5.51
C ARG A 419 24.26 14.46 5.36
N ARG A 420 24.27 13.68 4.27
CA ARG A 420 25.37 12.78 3.91
C ARG A 420 25.86 13.07 2.51
#